data_AF-A0A2I0QUI0-F1
#
_entry.id   AF-A0A2I0QUI0-F1
#
_cell.length_a   1.000
_cell.length_b   1.000
_cell.length_c   1.000
_cell.angle_alpha   90.00
_cell.angle_beta   90.00
_cell.angle_gamma   90.00
#
_symmetry.space_group_name_H-M   'P 1'
#
loop_
_entity.id
_entity.type
_entity.pdbx_description
1 polymer ?
#
loop_
_entity_poly.entity_id
_entity_poly.type
_entity_poly.pdbx_seq_one_letter_code
_entity_poly.pdbx_strand_id
1 'polypeptide(L)'
;MQTVKFLKPYYVKKDERFVRVVLAFQYFSIEMDDRVYQFIPLDAREIVIDRTNRSIVNLHDLFVFQKGVRYIKLPLQELMKFEAFEDQMQQIIEEFLDEDLAVSKLEAELVCGELELANVHRLIDQALSVGDEKSFIELTGMLQK
;
A
#
# COMPACT_ATOMS: atom_id res chain seq x y z
N MET A 1 12.13 -14.23 -17.80
CA MET A 1 11.70 -13.21 -16.81
C MET A 1 10.23 -13.44 -16.54
N GLN A 2 9.78 -13.32 -15.29
CA GLN A 2 8.37 -13.50 -14.90
C GLN A 2 7.83 -12.13 -14.49
N THR A 3 6.82 -11.64 -15.20
CA THR A 3 6.27 -10.29 -14.97
C THR A 3 4.76 -10.26 -15.07
N VAL A 4 4.13 -9.39 -14.31
CA VAL A 4 2.71 -9.04 -14.46
C VAL A 4 2.60 -8.01 -15.58
N LYS A 5 1.91 -8.37 -16.67
CA LYS A 5 1.70 -7.46 -17.79
C LYS A 5 0.54 -6.50 -17.57
N PHE A 6 -0.49 -6.98 -16.90
CA PHE A 6 -1.70 -6.22 -16.68
C PHE A 6 -2.42 -6.79 -15.47
N LEU A 7 -2.81 -5.94 -14.53
CA LEU A 7 -3.63 -6.29 -13.38
C LEU A 7 -4.54 -5.10 -13.09
N LYS A 8 -5.84 -5.32 -13.27
CA LYS A 8 -6.87 -4.31 -13.01
C LYS A 8 -8.08 -4.97 -12.35
N PRO A 9 -8.70 -4.36 -11.32
CA PRO A 9 -9.96 -4.87 -10.81
C PRO A 9 -11.04 -4.84 -11.89
N TYR A 10 -11.88 -5.88 -11.91
CA TYR A 10 -13.19 -5.79 -12.56
C TYR A 10 -14.13 -4.92 -11.71
N TYR A 11 -14.10 -5.13 -10.39
CA TYR A 11 -14.66 -4.21 -9.40
C TYR A 11 -14.00 -4.45 -8.04
N VAL A 12 -14.22 -3.53 -7.10
CA VAL A 12 -13.70 -3.63 -5.74
C VAL A 12 -14.87 -3.66 -4.75
N LYS A 13 -14.84 -4.58 -3.80
CA LYS A 13 -15.74 -4.58 -2.64
C LYS A 13 -14.99 -4.08 -1.41
N LYS A 14 -15.62 -3.19 -0.65
CA LYS A 14 -15.06 -2.68 0.61
C LYS A 14 -15.97 -3.12 1.75
N ASP A 15 -15.38 -3.80 2.72
CA ASP A 15 -15.97 -4.14 4.01
C ASP A 15 -15.25 -3.32 5.11
N GLU A 16 -15.72 -3.37 6.36
CA GLU A 16 -15.08 -2.66 7.49
C GLU A 16 -13.60 -3.05 7.66
N ARG A 17 -13.28 -4.33 7.46
CA ARG A 17 -11.93 -4.87 7.66
C ARG A 17 -11.17 -5.18 6.37
N PHE A 18 -11.88 -5.50 5.29
CA PHE A 18 -11.25 -6.04 4.09
C PHE A 18 -11.59 -5.23 2.85
N VAL A 19 -10.63 -5.12 1.94
CA VAL A 19 -10.86 -4.73 0.55
C VAL A 19 -10.64 -5.95 -0.32
N ARG A 20 -11.65 -6.27 -1.14
CA ARG A 20 -11.61 -7.40 -2.06
C ARG A 20 -11.53 -6.88 -3.49
N VAL A 21 -10.37 -7.08 -4.10
CA VAL A 21 -10.11 -6.78 -5.52
C VAL A 21 -10.62 -7.95 -6.33
N VAL A 22 -11.80 -7.81 -6.96
CA VAL A 22 -12.43 -8.88 -7.72
C VAL A 22 -11.98 -8.82 -9.18
N LEU A 23 -11.55 -9.95 -9.72
CA LEU A 23 -11.00 -10.09 -11.07
C LEU A 23 -11.98 -10.85 -11.97
N ALA A 24 -12.03 -10.45 -13.24
CA ALA A 24 -12.76 -11.15 -14.30
C ALA A 24 -11.79 -11.63 -15.40
N PHE A 25 -12.31 -12.40 -16.36
CA PHE A 25 -11.52 -12.89 -17.49
C PHE A 25 -10.72 -11.76 -18.17
N GLN A 26 -9.42 -11.98 -18.38
CA GLN A 26 -8.46 -11.02 -18.98
C GLN A 26 -8.16 -9.74 -18.17
N TYR A 27 -8.71 -9.58 -16.96
CA TYR A 27 -8.37 -8.45 -16.09
C TYR A 27 -7.01 -8.61 -15.37
N PHE A 28 -6.38 -9.76 -15.56
CA PHE A 28 -5.07 -10.07 -15.03
C PHE A 28 -4.31 -10.91 -16.06
N SER A 29 -3.06 -10.56 -16.34
CA SER A 29 -2.21 -11.30 -17.26
C SER A 29 -0.76 -11.29 -16.80
N ILE A 30 -0.08 -12.40 -17.06
CA ILE A 30 1.32 -12.60 -16.72
C ILE A 30 2.09 -13.00 -17.97
N GLU A 31 3.36 -12.64 -18.02
CA GLU A 31 4.32 -13.15 -18.98
C GLU A 31 5.29 -14.10 -18.27
N MET A 32 5.44 -15.29 -18.84
CA MET A 32 6.37 -16.31 -18.40
C MET A 32 6.89 -17.03 -19.64
N ASP A 33 8.20 -17.26 -19.70
CA ASP A 33 8.88 -17.90 -20.86
C ASP A 33 8.52 -17.25 -22.21
N ASP A 34 8.53 -15.91 -22.26
CA ASP A 34 8.17 -15.07 -23.43
C ASP A 34 6.75 -15.32 -23.96
N ARG A 35 5.84 -15.72 -23.07
CA ARG A 35 4.46 -16.02 -23.39
C ARG A 35 3.53 -15.34 -22.41
N VAL A 36 2.57 -14.58 -22.97
CA VAL A 36 1.48 -14.00 -22.19
C VAL A 36 0.39 -15.03 -21.92
N TYR A 37 0.02 -15.16 -20.66
CA TYR A 37 -1.11 -15.97 -20.18
C TYR A 37 -2.17 -15.05 -19.59
N GLN A 38 -3.42 -15.30 -19.95
CA GLN A 38 -4.58 -14.50 -19.52
C GLN A 38 -5.29 -15.18 -18.35
N PHE A 39 -5.65 -14.42 -17.32
CA PHE A 39 -6.39 -14.95 -16.18
C PHE A 39 -7.78 -15.44 -16.58
N ILE A 40 -8.16 -16.56 -15.99
CA ILE A 40 -9.50 -17.14 -16.08
C ILE A 40 -10.03 -17.42 -14.66
N PRO A 41 -11.29 -17.05 -14.37
CA PRO A 41 -11.86 -17.16 -13.02
C PRO A 41 -12.36 -18.59 -12.71
N LEU A 42 -11.50 -19.60 -12.84
CA LEU A 42 -11.85 -21.00 -12.55
C LEU A 42 -11.75 -21.35 -11.06
N ASP A 43 -10.66 -20.95 -10.40
CA ASP A 43 -10.42 -21.20 -8.98
C ASP A 43 -10.64 -19.88 -8.20
N ALA A 44 -9.57 -19.21 -7.75
CA ALA A 44 -9.66 -17.92 -7.08
C ALA A 44 -10.08 -16.80 -8.04
N ARG A 45 -10.83 -15.83 -7.51
CA ARG A 45 -11.39 -14.69 -8.28
C ARG A 45 -11.17 -13.34 -7.62
N GLU A 46 -10.60 -13.32 -6.42
CA GLU A 46 -10.40 -12.09 -5.67
C GLU A 46 -9.07 -12.12 -4.93
N ILE A 47 -8.46 -10.94 -4.83
CA ILE A 47 -7.33 -10.69 -3.93
C ILE A 47 -7.88 -9.94 -2.73
N VAL A 48 -7.67 -10.48 -1.53
CA VAL A 48 -8.23 -9.94 -0.28
C VAL A 48 -7.12 -9.23 0.49
N ILE A 49 -7.36 -7.97 0.82
CA ILE A 49 -6.43 -7.08 1.51
C ILE A 49 -7.04 -6.71 2.86
N ASP A 50 -6.30 -6.90 3.96
CA ASP A 50 -6.69 -6.41 5.28
C ASP A 50 -6.37 -4.91 5.38
N ARG A 51 -7.38 -4.09 5.69
CA ARG A 51 -7.27 -2.62 5.75
C ARG A 51 -6.40 -2.15 6.91
N THR A 52 -6.29 -2.92 7.98
CA THR A 52 -5.55 -2.52 9.18
C THR A 52 -4.04 -2.56 8.97
N ASN A 53 -3.54 -3.60 8.29
CA ASN A 53 -2.11 -3.79 8.07
C ASN A 53 -1.70 -3.73 6.59
N ARG A 54 -2.65 -3.44 5.68
CA ARG A 54 -2.47 -3.37 4.22
C ARG A 54 -1.86 -4.63 3.61
N SER A 55 -2.03 -5.78 4.25
CA SER A 55 -1.45 -7.05 3.78
C SER A 55 -2.46 -7.91 3.02
N ILE A 56 -1.95 -8.65 2.04
CA ILE A 56 -2.74 -9.66 1.31
C ILE A 56 -2.96 -10.88 2.21
N VAL A 57 -4.22 -11.27 2.39
CA VAL A 57 -4.62 -12.33 3.33
C VAL A 57 -4.62 -13.71 2.66
N ASN A 58 -5.06 -13.79 1.41
CA ASN A 58 -5.31 -15.05 0.71
C ASN A 58 -4.13 -15.51 -0.14
N LEU A 59 -2.93 -15.54 0.46
CA LEU A 59 -1.66 -15.88 -0.20
C LEU A 59 -1.63 -17.26 -0.88
N HIS A 60 -2.45 -18.19 -0.40
CA HIS A 60 -2.48 -19.58 -0.86
C HIS A 60 -3.52 -19.83 -1.95
N ASP A 61 -4.34 -18.84 -2.27
CA ASP A 61 -5.39 -18.95 -3.28
C ASP A 61 -4.78 -19.12 -4.67
N LEU A 62 -5.31 -20.07 -5.44
CA LEU A 62 -4.80 -20.43 -6.76
C LEU A 62 -5.47 -19.60 -7.85
N PHE A 63 -4.66 -18.89 -8.63
CA PHE A 63 -5.08 -18.15 -9.81
C PHE A 63 -4.72 -18.95 -11.06
N VAL A 64 -5.68 -19.04 -11.97
CA VAL A 64 -5.53 -19.83 -13.20
C VAL A 64 -5.32 -18.89 -14.38
N PHE A 65 -4.32 -19.19 -15.21
CA PHE A 65 -4.05 -18.45 -16.43
C PHE A 65 -3.99 -19.38 -17.64
N GLN A 66 -4.40 -18.88 -18.80
CA GLN A 66 -4.54 -19.64 -20.03
C GLN A 66 -3.82 -18.97 -21.20
N LYS A 67 -3.20 -19.79 -22.05
CA LYS A 67 -2.74 -19.42 -23.38
C LYS A 67 -3.10 -20.52 -24.37
N GLY A 68 -4.12 -20.28 -25.20
CA GLY A 68 -4.67 -21.30 -26.09
C GLY A 68 -5.19 -22.50 -25.29
N VAL A 69 -4.60 -23.69 -25.49
CA VAL A 69 -4.98 -24.91 -24.76
C VAL A 69 -4.19 -25.14 -23.46
N ARG A 70 -3.19 -24.31 -23.17
CA ARG A 70 -2.33 -24.47 -21.98
C ARG A 70 -2.89 -23.68 -20.81
N TYR A 71 -2.90 -24.31 -19.64
CA TYR A 71 -3.27 -23.70 -18.37
C TYR A 71 -2.11 -23.75 -17.38
N ILE A 72 -1.98 -22.70 -16.58
CA ILE A 72 -1.06 -22.63 -15.45
C ILE A 72 -1.85 -22.21 -14.22
N LYS A 73 -1.52 -22.81 -13.08
CA LYS A 73 -2.10 -22.47 -11.77
C LYS A 73 -0.98 -22.00 -10.88
N LEU A 74 -1.11 -20.81 -10.32
CA LEU A 74 -0.12 -20.23 -9.42
C LEU A 74 -0.81 -19.74 -8.15
N PRO A 75 -0.28 -20.04 -6.96
CA PRO A 75 -0.75 -19.41 -5.74
C PRO A 75 -0.35 -17.93 -5.74
N LEU A 76 -1.14 -17.09 -5.07
CA LEU A 76 -0.91 -15.65 -5.03
C LEU A 76 0.49 -15.28 -4.51
N GLN A 77 1.01 -16.01 -3.52
CA GLN A 77 2.38 -15.81 -3.02
C GLN A 77 3.48 -15.99 -4.07
N GLU A 78 3.26 -16.82 -5.10
CA GLU A 78 4.22 -16.95 -6.21
C GLU A 78 4.06 -15.79 -7.19
N LEU A 79 2.82 -15.35 -7.46
CA LEU A 79 2.55 -14.18 -8.30
C LEU A 79 3.12 -12.89 -7.71
N MET A 80 3.16 -12.77 -6.38
CA MET A 80 3.78 -11.63 -5.70
C MET A 80 5.27 -11.48 -5.99
N LYS A 81 5.95 -12.55 -6.44
CA LYS A 81 7.37 -12.52 -6.83
C LYS A 81 7.57 -12.05 -8.27
N PHE A 82 6.49 -11.90 -9.04
CA PHE A 82 6.58 -11.45 -10.44
C PHE A 82 6.88 -9.95 -10.46
N GLU A 83 7.74 -9.56 -11.39
CA GLU A 83 8.05 -8.15 -11.61
C GLU A 83 6.77 -7.37 -11.94
N ALA A 84 6.68 -6.12 -11.45
CA ALA A 84 5.53 -5.24 -11.59
C ALA A 84 4.23 -5.69 -10.88
N PHE A 85 4.24 -6.80 -10.13
CA PHE A 85 3.08 -7.18 -9.30
C PHE A 85 2.86 -6.16 -8.19
N GLU A 86 3.90 -5.85 -7.42
CA GLU A 86 3.84 -4.93 -6.29
C GLU A 86 3.39 -3.53 -6.74
N ASP A 87 4.00 -2.98 -7.79
CA ASP A 87 3.65 -1.66 -8.32
C ASP A 87 2.18 -1.57 -8.76
N GLN A 88 1.69 -2.57 -9.50
CA GLN A 88 0.28 -2.59 -9.96
C GLN A 88 -0.70 -2.82 -8.81
N MET A 89 -0.35 -3.65 -7.83
CA MET A 89 -1.18 -3.83 -6.64
C MET A 89 -1.21 -2.58 -5.77
N GLN A 90 -0.07 -1.90 -5.61
CA GLN A 90 0.02 -0.65 -4.87
C GLN A 90 -0.86 0.42 -5.53
N GLN A 91 -0.85 0.52 -6.86
CA GLN A 91 -1.75 1.42 -7.59
C GLN A 91 -3.23 1.13 -7.32
N ILE A 92 -3.62 -0.15 -7.27
CA ILE A 92 -5.00 -0.55 -6.93
C ILE A 92 -5.30 -0.22 -5.46
N ILE A 93 -4.34 -0.44 -4.56
CA ILE A 93 -4.50 -0.09 -3.15
C ILE A 93 -4.71 1.41 -2.99
N GLU A 94 -3.89 2.24 -3.63
CA GLU A 94 -4.01 3.70 -3.53
C GLU A 94 -5.34 4.20 -4.11
N GLU A 95 -5.78 3.68 -5.25
CA GLU A 95 -7.06 4.06 -5.86
C GLU A 95 -8.27 3.69 -4.99
N PHE A 96 -8.22 2.57 -4.26
CA PHE A 96 -9.41 2.02 -3.60
C PHE A 96 -9.35 1.93 -2.05
N LEU A 97 -8.18 2.00 -1.40
CA LEU A 97 -8.05 2.10 0.06
C LEU A 97 -7.94 3.56 0.53
N ASP A 98 -7.29 4.45 -0.22
CA ASP A 98 -6.97 5.79 0.30
C ASP A 98 -8.15 6.78 0.23
N GLU A 99 -9.30 6.39 -0.34
CA GLU A 99 -10.56 7.16 -0.19
C GLU A 99 -10.99 7.31 1.28
N ASP A 100 -10.52 6.44 2.20
CA ASP A 100 -10.82 6.50 3.63
C ASP A 100 -9.74 7.22 4.46
N LEU A 101 -8.61 7.62 3.86
CA LEU A 101 -7.52 8.34 4.52
C LEU A 101 -7.46 9.80 4.09
N ALA A 102 -8.62 10.43 3.96
CA ALA A 102 -8.69 11.87 4.14
C ALA A 102 -8.35 12.15 5.61
N VAL A 103 -7.05 12.17 5.95
CA VAL A 103 -6.56 12.75 7.21
C VAL A 103 -7.20 14.12 7.26
N SER A 104 -8.08 14.34 8.24
CA SER A 104 -8.73 15.62 8.33
C SER A 104 -7.64 16.67 8.52
N LYS A 105 -7.81 17.84 7.91
CA LYS A 105 -6.86 18.94 8.09
C LYS A 105 -6.56 19.17 9.59
N LEU A 106 -7.57 18.95 10.43
CA LEU A 106 -7.48 19.01 11.88
C LEU A 106 -6.54 17.96 12.50
N GLU A 107 -6.65 16.68 12.11
CA GLU A 107 -5.74 15.62 12.60
C GLU A 107 -4.30 15.87 12.16
N ALA A 108 -4.10 16.33 10.92
CA ALA A 108 -2.77 16.71 10.44
C ALA A 108 -2.21 17.91 11.22
N GLU A 109 -3.03 18.93 11.47
CA GLU A 109 -2.64 20.11 12.27
C GLU A 109 -2.29 19.73 13.72
N LEU A 110 -3.02 18.80 14.33
CA LEU A 110 -2.74 18.30 15.68
C LEU A 110 -1.38 17.57 15.75
N VAL A 111 -1.14 16.62 14.86
CA VAL A 111 0.11 15.85 14.84
C VAL A 111 1.30 16.76 14.51
N CYS A 112 1.15 17.69 13.56
CA CYS A 112 2.17 18.68 13.26
C CYS A 112 2.50 19.54 14.49
N GLY A 113 1.48 20.01 15.22
CA GLY A 113 1.70 20.79 16.45
C GLY A 113 2.46 20.02 17.53
N GLU A 114 2.14 18.74 17.75
CA GLU A 114 2.87 17.89 18.69
C GLU A 114 4.34 17.69 18.29
N LEU A 115 4.60 17.47 17.00
CA LEU A 115 5.95 17.30 16.47
C LEU A 115 6.77 18.58 16.54
N GLU A 116 6.17 19.73 16.25
CA GLU A 116 6.80 21.04 16.38
C GLU A 116 7.19 21.33 17.82
N LEU A 117 6.28 21.08 18.77
CA LEU A 117 6.55 21.25 20.21
C LEU A 117 7.70 20.34 20.67
N ALA A 118 7.67 19.06 20.29
CA ALA A 118 8.74 18.11 20.62
C ALA A 118 10.09 18.55 20.02
N ASN A 119 10.10 19.08 18.80
CA ASN A 119 11.32 19.60 18.18
C ASN A 119 11.85 20.85 18.90
N VAL A 120 10.98 21.77 19.34
CA VAL A 120 11.39 22.93 20.14
C VAL A 120 12.05 22.49 21.45
N HIS A 121 11.46 21.54 22.17
CA HIS A 121 12.07 20.98 23.38
C HIS A 121 13.46 20.39 23.10
N ARG A 122 13.60 19.59 22.03
CA ARG A 122 14.90 19.03 21.63
C ARG A 122 15.93 20.11 21.31
N LEU A 123 15.53 21.21 20.68
CA LEU A 123 16.41 22.32 20.34
C LEU A 123 16.84 23.11 21.59
N ILE A 124 15.96 23.25 22.58
CA ILE A 124 16.29 23.85 23.89
C ILE A 124 17.36 23.03 24.60
N ASP A 125 17.18 21.71 24.68
CA ASP A 125 18.17 20.80 25.27
C ASP A 125 19.50 20.87 24.54
N GLN A 126 19.46 20.97 23.21
CA GLN A 126 20.66 21.16 22.40
C GLN A 126 21.35 22.49 22.70
N ALA A 127 20.62 23.60 22.80
CA ALA A 127 21.17 24.92 23.12
C ALA A 127 21.85 24.93 24.50
N LEU A 128 21.22 24.29 25.50
CA LEU A 128 21.83 24.09 26.83
C LEU A 128 23.13 23.28 26.74
N SER A 129 23.16 22.22 25.93
CA SER A 129 24.33 21.35 25.82
C SER A 129 25.57 22.04 25.24
N VAL A 130 25.36 23.00 24.34
CA VAL A 130 26.45 23.75 23.67
C VAL A 130 26.71 25.13 24.30
N GLY A 131 25.93 25.52 25.33
CA GLY A 131 26.04 26.82 25.98
C GLY A 131 25.55 28.00 25.13
N ASP A 132 24.65 27.76 24.17
CA ASP A 132 24.06 28.81 23.33
C ASP A 132 22.89 29.48 24.04
N GLU A 133 23.22 30.45 24.90
CA GLU A 133 22.27 31.21 25.70
C GLU A 133 21.27 31.98 24.84
N LYS A 134 21.70 32.46 23.66
CA LYS A 134 20.84 33.23 22.76
C LYS A 134 19.73 32.35 22.19
N SER A 135 20.09 31.19 21.63
CA SER A 135 19.11 30.24 21.11
C SER A 135 18.21 29.69 22.21
N PHE A 136 18.72 29.46 23.41
CA PHE A 136 17.91 29.02 24.55
C PHE A 136 16.78 30.01 24.87
N ILE A 137 17.09 31.31 24.98
CA ILE A 137 16.10 32.36 25.29
C ILE A 137 15.08 32.49 24.15
N GLU A 138 15.53 32.45 22.89
CA GLU A 138 14.62 32.53 21.74
C GLU A 138 13.64 31.35 21.68
N LEU A 139 14.12 30.12 21.88
CA LEU A 139 13.30 28.91 21.82
C LEU A 139 12.35 28.76 23.01
N THR A 140 12.80 29.10 24.23
CA THR A 140 11.92 29.10 25.42
C THR A 140 10.83 30.16 25.33
N GLY A 141 11.09 31.30 24.67
CA GLY A 141 10.07 32.30 24.37
C GLY A 141 8.96 31.80 23.44
N MET A 142 9.23 30.80 22.59
CA MET A 142 8.21 30.18 21.73
C MET A 142 7.23 29.28 22.51
N LEU A 143 7.61 28.82 23.71
CA LEU A 143 6.76 27.99 24.58
C LEU A 143 5.81 28.79 25.49
N GLN A 144 6.00 30.11 25.59
CA GLN A 144 5.22 30.99 26.47
C GLN A 144 4.04 31.69 25.78
N LYS A 145 3.80 31.40 24.50
CA LYS A 145 2.64 31.87 23.73
C LYS A 145 1.55 30.82 23.68
#